data_AF-A0AAV0F3R3-F1
#
_entry.id   AF-A0AAV0F3R3-F1
#
_cell.length_a   1.000
_cell.length_b   1.000
_cell.length_c   1.000
_cell.angle_alpha   90.00
_cell.angle_beta   90.00
_cell.angle_gamma   90.00
#
_symmetry.space_group_name_H-M   'P 1'
#
loop_
_entity.id
_entity.type
_entity.pdbx_description
1 polymer ?
#
loop_
_entity_poly.entity_id
_entity_poly.type
_entity_poly.pdbx_seq_one_letter_code
_entity_poly.pdbx_strand_id
1 'polypeptide(L)'
;MDHNIDDALRCVIGDDSRNKLAFFWSQMQCRDSGYGCPGRKAKPVYLKRLKDLWDKKPGCHNRFPWEKGQYSASNTLLIDTEPHVSLLNPVNTAIFPEPFKNPNPEDAYLGPNGELQRFLEGLSSQDIDVPTYVKEHRIGRPPITQSHPNWAFYQKVVHRYRSSNNTE
;
A
#
# COMPACT_ATOMS: atom_id res chain seq x y z
N MET A 1 6.98 -12.36 -14.79
CA MET A 1 8.29 -11.68 -14.84
C MET A 1 8.63 -11.26 -13.42
N ASP A 2 9.27 -12.16 -12.66
CA ASP A 2 9.67 -11.90 -11.27
C ASP A 2 11.19 -11.68 -11.14
N HIS A 3 11.92 -11.63 -12.27
CA HIS A 3 13.38 -11.65 -12.30
C HIS A 3 14.07 -10.40 -11.74
N ASN A 4 13.36 -9.30 -11.46
CA ASN A 4 13.96 -8.08 -10.92
C ASN A 4 13.82 -7.95 -9.38
N ILE A 5 12.90 -8.70 -8.76
CA ILE A 5 12.63 -8.50 -7.33
C ILE A 5 13.73 -9.09 -6.46
N ASP A 6 14.32 -10.22 -6.84
CA ASP A 6 15.42 -10.85 -6.10
C ASP A 6 16.64 -9.94 -5.99
N ASP A 7 17.08 -9.38 -7.12
CA ASP A 7 18.22 -8.47 -7.16
C ASP A 7 17.95 -7.18 -6.40
N ALA A 8 16.76 -6.59 -6.58
CA ALA A 8 16.37 -5.39 -5.85
C ALA A 8 16.34 -5.63 -4.32
N LEU A 9 15.80 -6.77 -3.88
CA LEU A 9 15.76 -7.13 -2.46
C LEU A 9 17.15 -7.38 -1.90
N ARG A 10 18.01 -8.08 -2.64
CA ARG A 10 19.40 -8.30 -2.25
C ARG A 10 20.12 -6.97 -2.03
N CYS A 11 19.92 -6.00 -2.93
CA CYS A 11 20.50 -4.67 -2.80
C CYS A 11 19.96 -3.88 -1.59
N VAL A 12 18.68 -4.02 -1.24
CA VAL A 12 18.03 -3.18 -0.21
C VAL A 12 18.09 -3.79 1.19
N ILE A 13 17.90 -5.10 1.34
CA ILE A 13 17.79 -5.77 2.65
C ILE A 13 18.80 -6.92 2.86
N GLY A 14 19.75 -7.08 1.92
CA GLY A 14 20.86 -8.04 1.97
C GLY A 14 20.54 -9.43 1.41
N ASP A 15 21.54 -10.31 1.39
CA ASP A 15 21.44 -11.64 0.78
C ASP A 15 20.33 -12.53 1.38
N ASP A 16 20.06 -12.40 2.69
CA ASP A 16 19.00 -13.15 3.39
C ASP A 16 17.59 -12.54 3.27
N SER A 17 17.39 -11.66 2.29
CA SER A 17 16.15 -10.90 2.05
C SER A 17 14.88 -11.76 2.07
N ARG A 18 14.91 -12.93 1.43
CA ARG A 18 13.77 -13.84 1.29
C ARG A 18 13.29 -14.41 2.61
N ASN A 19 14.18 -14.55 3.61
CA ASN A 19 13.81 -15.08 4.93
C ASN A 19 13.20 -14.01 5.85
N LYS A 20 13.34 -12.72 5.50
CA LYS A 20 12.83 -11.59 6.28
C LYS A 20 11.43 -11.15 5.85
N LEU A 21 10.96 -11.61 4.68
CA LEU A 21 9.69 -11.19 4.09
C LEU A 21 8.70 -12.35 4.07
N ALA A 22 7.49 -12.11 4.59
CA ALA A 22 6.46 -13.13 4.69
C ALA A 22 5.89 -13.57 3.32
N PHE A 23 5.87 -12.69 2.32
CA PHE A 23 5.36 -12.97 0.97
C PHE A 23 5.74 -11.87 -0.03
N PHE A 24 5.46 -12.12 -1.32
CA PHE A 24 5.59 -11.14 -2.40
C PHE A 24 4.25 -10.81 -3.04
N TRP A 25 4.03 -9.53 -3.33
CA TRP A 25 2.85 -9.06 -4.05
C TRP A 25 3.33 -8.22 -5.23
N SER A 26 3.23 -8.76 -6.43
CA SER A 26 3.62 -8.07 -7.65
C SER A 26 2.41 -7.35 -8.26
N GLN A 27 2.62 -6.72 -9.41
CA GLN A 27 1.56 -6.06 -10.16
C GLN A 27 0.43 -7.03 -10.56
N MET A 28 0.74 -8.32 -10.74
CA MET A 28 -0.27 -9.32 -11.15
C MET A 28 -1.39 -9.50 -10.11
N GLN A 29 -1.09 -9.28 -8.83
CA GLN A 29 -2.06 -9.33 -7.76
C GLN A 29 -2.76 -7.98 -7.53
N CYS A 30 -2.24 -6.89 -8.12
CA CYS A 30 -2.94 -5.61 -8.10
C CYS A 30 -4.18 -5.65 -9.01
N ARG A 31 -5.22 -4.93 -8.62
CA ARG A 31 -6.40 -4.76 -9.48
C ARG A 31 -6.18 -3.61 -10.45
N ASP A 32 -6.21 -3.91 -11.74
CA ASP A 32 -6.28 -2.88 -12.77
C ASP A 32 -7.64 -2.18 -12.69
N SER A 33 -7.65 -0.86 -12.59
CA SER A 33 -8.89 -0.08 -12.61
C SER A 33 -9.48 0.06 -14.02
N GLY A 34 -8.69 -0.20 -15.07
CA GLY A 34 -9.01 0.09 -16.47
C GLY A 34 -8.85 1.57 -16.84
N TYR A 35 -8.31 2.41 -15.95
CA TYR A 35 -8.09 3.84 -16.18
C TYR A 35 -6.61 4.20 -16.08
N GLY A 36 -6.20 5.22 -16.84
CA GLY A 36 -4.89 5.84 -16.72
C GLY A 36 -4.87 6.99 -15.71
N CYS A 37 -3.72 7.25 -15.08
CA CYS A 37 -3.53 8.30 -14.10
C CYS A 37 -3.86 9.70 -14.67
N PRO A 38 -4.50 10.60 -13.89
CA PRO A 38 -4.67 12.00 -14.28
C PRO A 38 -3.32 12.63 -14.65
N GLY A 39 -3.25 13.33 -15.78
CA GLY A 39 -2.02 13.95 -16.29
C GLY A 39 -1.00 12.98 -16.91
N ARG A 40 -1.16 11.66 -16.76
CA ARG A 40 -0.30 10.64 -17.38
C ARG A 40 -1.15 9.43 -17.81
N LYS A 41 -1.98 9.61 -18.84
CA LYS A 41 -2.95 8.59 -19.29
C LYS A 41 -2.32 7.23 -19.66
N ALA A 42 -1.05 7.22 -20.07
CA ALA A 42 -0.31 5.98 -20.35
C ALA A 42 0.10 5.19 -19.11
N LYS A 43 0.08 5.80 -17.91
CA LYS A 43 0.36 5.12 -16.64
C LYS A 43 -0.95 4.53 -16.09
N PRO A 44 -1.13 3.20 -16.00
CA PRO A 44 -2.33 2.61 -15.45
C PRO A 44 -2.49 2.91 -13.95
N VAL A 45 -3.74 3.01 -13.50
CA VAL A 45 -4.10 3.08 -12.08
C VAL A 45 -4.32 1.66 -11.56
N TYR A 46 -3.32 1.14 -10.85
CA TYR A 46 -3.39 -0.13 -10.13
C TYR A 46 -3.80 0.09 -8.69
N LEU A 47 -4.67 -0.79 -8.18
CA LEU A 47 -5.23 -0.73 -6.84
C LEU A 47 -4.72 -1.91 -6.01
N LYS A 48 -4.15 -1.61 -4.85
CA LYS A 48 -3.62 -2.60 -3.88
C LYS A 48 -4.69 -2.85 -2.82
N ARG A 49 -5.60 -3.78 -3.11
CA ARG A 49 -6.75 -4.09 -2.25
C ARG A 49 -6.32 -4.98 -1.08
N LEU A 50 -6.17 -4.39 0.11
CA LEU A 50 -5.77 -5.13 1.32
C LEU A 50 -6.79 -6.23 1.70
N LYS A 51 -8.06 -6.05 1.36
CA LYS A 51 -9.08 -7.08 1.56
C LYS A 51 -8.74 -8.41 0.87
N ASP A 52 -8.07 -8.37 -0.28
CA ASP A 52 -7.66 -9.59 -0.98
C ASP A 52 -6.56 -10.37 -0.20
N LEU A 53 -5.74 -9.67 0.61
CA LEU A 53 -4.80 -10.27 1.57
C LEU A 53 -5.53 -10.88 2.78
N TRP A 54 -6.46 -10.13 3.36
CA TRP A 54 -7.21 -10.53 4.56
C TRP A 54 -8.08 -11.76 4.29
N ASP A 55 -8.73 -11.80 3.14
CA ASP A 55 -9.62 -12.88 2.74
C ASP A 55 -8.89 -14.08 2.12
N LYS A 56 -7.56 -13.99 1.93
CA LYS A 56 -6.73 -14.99 1.23
C LYS A 56 -7.29 -15.37 -0.15
N LYS A 57 -7.65 -14.38 -0.99
CA LYS A 57 -8.34 -14.63 -2.26
C LYS A 57 -7.53 -15.57 -3.18
N PRO A 58 -8.15 -16.61 -3.79
CA PRO A 58 -7.48 -17.52 -4.72
C PRO A 58 -6.88 -16.78 -5.93
N GLY A 59 -5.69 -17.18 -6.39
CA GLY A 59 -4.96 -16.52 -7.48
C GLY A 59 -3.79 -15.66 -7.03
N CYS A 60 -3.67 -15.37 -5.73
CA CYS A 60 -2.37 -15.05 -5.17
C CYS A 60 -1.56 -16.36 -5.18
N HIS A 61 -0.56 -16.48 -6.05
CA HIS A 61 0.31 -17.67 -6.14
C HIS A 61 1.11 -17.97 -4.84
N ASN A 62 0.84 -17.23 -3.76
CA ASN A 62 1.46 -17.40 -2.46
C ASN A 62 0.46 -18.02 -1.48
N ARG A 63 0.82 -19.17 -0.91
CA ARG A 63 0.27 -19.62 0.36
C ARG A 63 0.66 -18.57 1.41
N PHE A 64 -0.23 -17.63 1.69
CA PHE A 64 0.04 -16.64 2.74
C PHE A 64 0.25 -17.37 4.08
N PRO A 65 1.31 -17.03 4.85
CA PRO A 65 1.69 -17.74 6.06
C PRO A 65 0.80 -17.45 7.28
N TRP A 66 -0.23 -16.61 7.13
CA TRP A 66 -1.19 -16.27 8.18
C TRP A 66 -2.55 -16.92 7.98
N GLU A 67 -3.34 -16.98 9.04
CA GLU A 67 -4.70 -17.48 9.00
C GLU A 67 -5.70 -16.42 8.51
N LYS A 68 -6.79 -16.86 7.88
CA LYS A 68 -7.87 -15.95 7.47
C LYS A 68 -8.42 -15.25 8.71
N GLY A 69 -8.50 -13.92 8.66
CA GLY A 69 -8.94 -13.09 9.79
C GLY A 69 -7.83 -12.69 10.78
N GLN A 70 -6.61 -13.23 10.66
CA GLN A 70 -5.46 -12.77 11.45
C GLN A 70 -5.12 -11.31 11.17
N TYR A 71 -5.31 -10.87 9.92
CA TYR A 71 -5.14 -9.49 9.49
C TYR A 71 -6.47 -8.89 9.03
N SER A 72 -6.64 -7.61 9.32
CA SER A 72 -7.78 -6.78 8.94
C SER A 72 -7.36 -5.30 8.84
N ALA A 73 -8.33 -4.41 8.63
CA ALA A 73 -8.08 -2.98 8.64
C ALA A 73 -7.49 -2.46 9.96
N SER A 74 -7.81 -3.10 11.10
CA SER A 74 -7.37 -2.65 12.42
C SER A 74 -5.89 -2.88 12.69
N ASN A 75 -5.23 -3.78 11.95
CA ASN A 75 -3.84 -4.18 12.21
C ASN A 75 -2.99 -4.29 10.93
N THR A 76 -3.46 -3.75 9.81
CA THR A 76 -2.71 -3.73 8.53
C THR A 76 -2.50 -2.30 8.05
N LEU A 77 -1.24 -1.91 7.90
CA LEU A 77 -0.84 -0.63 7.32
C LEU A 77 -0.27 -0.83 5.91
N LEU A 78 -0.75 -0.05 4.94
CA LEU A 78 -0.14 0.06 3.62
C LEU A 78 0.79 1.28 3.56
N ILE A 79 2.04 1.05 3.17
CA ILE A 79 3.01 2.12 2.89
C ILE A 79 3.24 2.12 1.39
N ASP A 80 2.85 3.19 0.72
CA ASP A 80 3.08 3.36 -0.71
C ASP A 80 3.33 4.82 -0.99
N THR A 81 4.15 5.16 -1.97
CA THR A 81 4.30 6.57 -2.31
C THR A 81 3.01 7.11 -2.93
N GLU A 82 2.24 6.34 -3.69
CA GLU A 82 1.13 6.87 -4.49
C GLU A 82 -0.25 6.73 -3.81
N PRO A 83 -0.96 7.84 -3.48
CA PRO A 83 -2.23 7.76 -2.76
C PRO A 83 -3.32 6.92 -3.43
N HIS A 84 -3.36 6.89 -4.76
CA HIS A 84 -4.43 6.24 -5.51
C HIS A 84 -4.47 4.72 -5.36
N VAL A 85 -3.35 4.08 -4.98
CA VAL A 85 -3.30 2.62 -4.82
C VAL A 85 -4.22 2.12 -3.72
N SER A 86 -4.58 3.00 -2.77
CA SER A 86 -5.38 2.71 -1.59
C SER A 86 -6.87 3.07 -1.73
N LEU A 87 -7.32 3.52 -2.91
CA LEU A 87 -8.69 4.06 -3.11
C LEU A 87 -9.84 3.14 -2.67
N LEU A 88 -9.61 1.83 -2.65
CA LEU A 88 -10.61 0.82 -2.27
C LEU A 88 -10.40 0.27 -0.85
N ASN A 89 -9.36 0.72 -0.15
CA ASN A 89 -9.09 0.33 1.22
C ASN A 89 -9.86 1.24 2.19
N PRO A 90 -10.12 0.77 3.42
CA PRO A 90 -10.71 1.62 4.45
C PRO A 90 -9.89 2.89 4.69
N VAL A 91 -10.56 3.94 5.17
CA VAL A 91 -9.91 5.22 5.44
C VAL A 91 -8.84 5.02 6.54
N ASN A 92 -7.71 5.71 6.39
CA ASN A 92 -6.58 5.66 7.33
C ASN A 92 -5.88 4.30 7.48
N THR A 93 -5.99 3.37 6.52
CA THR A 93 -5.16 2.15 6.52
C THR A 93 -3.88 2.29 5.70
N ALA A 94 -3.48 3.52 5.36
CA ALA A 94 -2.32 3.79 4.51
C ALA A 94 -1.65 5.13 4.82
N ILE A 95 -0.34 5.18 4.62
CA ILE A 95 0.48 6.40 4.64
C ILE A 95 1.21 6.55 3.30
N PHE A 96 1.52 7.80 2.94
CA PHE A 96 2.08 8.13 1.62
C PHE A 96 3.37 8.92 1.67
N PRO A 97 4.52 8.27 1.96
CA PRO A 97 5.81 8.95 1.98
C PRO A 97 6.13 9.65 0.65
N GLU A 98 7.00 10.66 0.70
CA GLU A 98 7.52 11.26 -0.52
C GLU A 98 8.34 10.24 -1.33
N PRO A 99 8.19 10.18 -2.66
CA PRO A 99 9.00 9.29 -3.47
C PRO A 99 10.48 9.68 -3.41
N PHE A 100 11.34 8.70 -3.22
CA PHE A 100 12.78 8.86 -3.38
C PHE A 100 13.09 9.13 -4.87
N LYS A 101 13.54 10.35 -5.19
CA LYS A 101 13.80 10.78 -6.59
C LYS A 101 15.26 11.10 -6.87
N ASN A 102 15.94 11.71 -5.90
CA ASN A 102 17.32 12.13 -6.03
C ASN A 102 18.08 11.61 -4.81
N PRO A 103 19.27 11.00 -4.99
CA PRO A 103 20.13 10.66 -3.87
C PRO A 103 20.41 11.91 -3.04
N ASN A 104 19.95 11.88 -1.80
CA ASN A 104 20.24 12.89 -0.80
C ASN A 104 20.96 12.18 0.35
N PRO A 105 22.25 12.46 0.60
CA PRO A 105 22.98 11.82 1.69
C PRO A 105 22.40 12.14 3.07
N GLU A 106 21.63 13.22 3.18
CA GLU A 106 20.93 13.63 4.40
C GLU A 106 19.53 12.99 4.54
N ASP A 107 19.10 12.15 3.60
CA ASP A 107 17.82 11.44 3.71
C ASP A 107 17.90 10.37 4.81
N ALA A 108 17.33 10.70 5.96
CA ALA A 108 17.22 9.83 7.11
C ALA A 108 15.81 9.24 7.29
N TYR A 109 14.90 9.35 6.30
CA TYR A 109 13.49 9.00 6.48
C TYR A 109 13.28 7.54 6.90
N LEU A 110 14.03 6.62 6.26
CA LEU A 110 14.05 5.18 6.56
C LEU A 110 15.17 4.76 7.54
N GLY A 111 16.02 5.69 7.94
CA GLY A 111 17.20 5.41 8.77
C GLY A 111 16.89 5.24 10.25
N PRO A 112 17.90 4.91 11.08
CA PRO A 112 17.78 4.86 12.53
C PRO A 112 17.21 6.16 13.12
N ASN A 113 16.18 6.04 13.97
CA ASN A 113 15.38 7.14 14.52
C ASN A 113 14.71 8.04 13.46
N GLY A 114 14.66 7.58 12.21
CA GLY A 114 13.98 8.22 11.10
C GLY A 114 12.48 8.36 11.33
N GLU A 115 11.83 9.23 10.55
CA GLU A 115 10.40 9.50 10.69
C GLU A 115 9.56 8.23 10.52
N LEU A 116 9.88 7.38 9.53
CA LEU A 116 9.13 6.14 9.34
C LEU A 116 9.34 5.16 10.49
N GLN A 117 10.58 4.99 10.96
CA GLN A 117 10.86 4.08 12.07
C GLN A 117 10.09 4.51 13.32
N ARG A 118 10.18 5.79 13.72
CA ARG A 118 9.47 6.32 14.89
C ARG A 118 7.95 6.17 14.75
N PHE A 119 7.40 6.40 13.55
CA PHE A 119 5.98 6.20 13.30
C PHE A 119 5.56 4.74 13.50
N LEU A 120 6.33 3.78 12.97
CA LEU A 120 6.04 2.34 13.09
C LEU A 120 6.26 1.80 14.50
N GLU A 121 7.26 2.30 15.23
CA GLU A 121 7.48 2.00 16.64
C GLU A 121 6.33 2.50 17.52
N GLY A 122 5.84 3.71 17.27
CA GLY A 122 4.65 4.22 17.97
C GLY A 122 3.40 3.40 17.65
N LEU A 123 3.20 3.01 16.39
CA LEU A 123 2.06 2.17 15.98
C LEU A 123 2.11 0.77 16.62
N SER A 124 3.30 0.18 16.75
CA SER A 124 3.45 -1.19 17.28
C SER A 124 3.45 -1.28 18.81
N SER A 125 3.75 -0.17 19.50
CA SER A 125 3.86 -0.11 20.96
C SER A 125 2.58 0.33 21.66
N GLN A 126 1.69 1.03 20.94
CA GLN A 126 0.42 1.51 21.47
C GLN A 126 -0.68 0.45 21.27
N ASP A 127 -1.53 0.23 22.27
CA ASP A 127 -2.74 -0.59 22.15
C ASP A 127 -3.83 0.20 21.40
N ILE A 128 -3.59 0.44 20.11
CA ILE A 128 -4.41 1.28 19.23
C ILE A 128 -4.52 0.63 17.86
N ASP A 129 -5.67 0.76 17.21
CA ASP A 129 -5.84 0.24 15.86
C ASP A 129 -5.19 1.17 14.80
N VAL A 130 -4.78 0.57 13.68
CA VAL A 130 -4.12 1.27 12.58
C VAL A 130 -4.90 2.49 12.11
N PRO A 131 -6.23 2.43 11.84
CA PRO A 131 -6.98 3.59 11.37
C PRO A 131 -6.98 4.77 12.33
N THR A 132 -7.05 4.53 13.64
CA THR A 132 -7.02 5.60 14.65
C THR A 132 -5.62 6.20 14.72
N TYR A 133 -4.58 5.36 14.82
CA TYR A 133 -3.20 5.84 14.89
C TYR A 133 -2.80 6.67 13.65
N VAL A 134 -3.11 6.18 12.44
CA VAL A 134 -2.81 6.90 11.19
C VAL A 134 -3.56 8.22 11.10
N LYS A 135 -4.77 8.32 11.67
CA LYS A 135 -5.54 9.56 11.72
C LYS A 135 -4.84 10.61 12.58
N GLU A 136 -4.30 10.20 13.73
CA GLU A 136 -3.72 11.08 14.76
C GLU A 136 -2.25 11.43 14.49
N HIS A 137 -1.50 10.53 13.89
CA HIS A 137 -0.04 10.65 13.70
C HIS A 137 0.39 10.74 12.23
N ARG A 138 -0.50 11.17 11.34
CA ARG A 138 -0.29 11.11 9.88
C ARG A 138 1.07 11.69 9.46
N ILE A 139 1.82 10.89 8.70
CA ILE A 139 3.04 11.31 7.98
C ILE A 139 2.86 11.20 6.46
N GLY A 140 3.68 11.95 5.72
CA GLY A 140 3.65 11.98 4.26
C GLY A 140 2.45 12.73 3.66
N ARG A 141 2.13 12.40 2.41
CA ARG A 141 1.10 13.05 1.60
C ARG A 141 -0.31 12.66 2.08
N PRO A 142 -1.32 13.52 1.86
CA PRO A 142 -2.70 13.19 2.21
C PRO A 142 -3.27 12.09 1.29
N PRO A 143 -4.24 11.29 1.79
CA PRO A 143 -4.99 10.36 0.96
C PRO A 143 -5.83 11.11 -0.07
N ILE A 144 -6.24 10.40 -1.13
CA ILE A 144 -7.27 10.91 -2.03
C ILE A 144 -8.62 10.81 -1.33
N THR A 145 -9.25 11.96 -1.10
CA THR A 145 -10.59 12.09 -0.55
C THR A 145 -11.49 12.85 -1.54
N GLN A 146 -12.75 13.07 -1.14
CA GLN A 146 -13.70 13.86 -1.94
C GLN A 146 -13.25 15.30 -2.20
N SER A 147 -12.35 15.85 -1.38
CA SER A 147 -11.80 17.19 -1.57
C SER A 147 -10.64 17.24 -2.58
N HIS A 148 -10.20 16.10 -3.12
CA HIS A 148 -9.11 16.07 -4.08
C HIS A 148 -9.52 16.74 -5.41
N PRO A 149 -8.68 17.58 -6.05
CA PRO A 149 -9.05 18.28 -7.29
C PRO A 149 -9.53 17.34 -8.43
N ASN A 150 -8.92 16.17 -8.52
CA ASN A 150 -9.29 15.12 -9.47
C ASN A 150 -10.32 14.10 -8.91
N TRP A 151 -11.08 14.44 -7.87
CA TRP A 151 -12.01 13.49 -7.25
C TRP A 151 -13.03 12.92 -8.25
N ALA A 152 -13.56 13.74 -9.16
CA ALA A 152 -14.49 13.29 -10.20
C ALA A 152 -13.91 12.16 -11.08
N PHE A 153 -12.58 12.10 -11.25
CA PHE A 153 -11.91 10.97 -11.90
C PHE A 153 -11.87 9.75 -10.97
N TYR A 154 -11.38 9.91 -9.74
CA TYR A 154 -11.23 8.79 -8.81
C TYR A 154 -12.57 8.17 -8.39
N GLN A 155 -13.65 8.96 -8.36
CA GLN A 155 -15.00 8.48 -8.16
C GLN A 155 -15.42 7.48 -9.23
N LYS A 156 -15.01 7.65 -10.50
CA LYS A 156 -15.29 6.69 -11.58
C LYS A 156 -14.60 5.35 -11.33
N VAL A 157 -13.35 5.39 -10.87
CA VAL A 157 -12.59 4.20 -10.47
C VAL A 157 -13.32 3.44 -9.36
N VAL A 158 -13.74 4.15 -8.30
CA VAL A 158 -14.48 3.57 -7.17
C VAL A 158 -15.84 3.01 -7.61
N HIS A 159 -16.58 3.74 -8.45
CA HIS A 159 -17.91 3.33 -8.92
C HIS A 159 -17.82 2.06 -9.78
N ARG A 160 -16.88 2.01 -10.74
CA ARG A 160 -16.65 0.83 -11.58
C ARG A 160 -16.46 -0.43 -10.74
N TYR A 161 -15.68 -0.32 -9.66
CA TYR A 161 -15.44 -1.44 -8.76
C TYR A 161 -16.72 -1.88 -8.02
N ARG A 162 -17.51 -0.93 -7.50
CA ARG A 162 -18.78 -1.24 -6.81
C ARG A 162 -19.77 -1.94 -7.73
N SER A 163 -19.87 -1.52 -8.99
CA SER A 163 -20.77 -2.12 -9.97
C SER A 163 -20.36 -3.54 -10.37
N SER A 164 -19.05 -3.85 -10.40
CA SER A 164 -18.56 -5.20 -10.70
C SER A 164 -18.73 -6.20 -9.55
N ASN A 165 -18.79 -5.75 -8.29
CA ASN A 165 -19.06 -6.63 -7.15
C ASN A 165 -20.54 -6.98 -6.97
N ASN A 166 -21.46 -6.29 -7.66
CA ASN A 166 -22.90 -6.63 -7.65
C ASN A 166 -23.27 -7.71 -8.70
N THR A 167 -22.27 -8.22 -9.41
CA THR A 167 -22.41 -9.20 -10.50
C THR A 167 -21.65 -10.51 -10.25
N GLU A 168 -21.01 -10.65 -9.08
CA GLU A 168 -20.44 -11.91 -8.54
C GLU A 168 -21.29 -12.37 -7.34
#